data_AF-A0A929A4Z4-F1
#
_entry.id   AF-A0A929A4Z4-F1
#
_cell.length_a   1.000
_cell.length_b   1.000
_cell.length_c   1.000
_cell.angle_alpha   90.00
_cell.angle_beta   90.00
_cell.angle_gamma   90.00
#
_symmetry.space_group_name_H-M   'P 1'
#
loop_
_entity.id
_entity.type
_entity.pdbx_description
1 polymer ?
#
loop_
_entity_poly.entity_id
_entity_poly.type
_entity_poly.pdbx_seq_one_letter_code
_entity_poly.pdbx_strand_id
1 'polypeptide(L)' 'MTQTTSSTSTFMTMEDYLAYNDGTDTRYELVDGELVKLLIESQVNLNIAKYLLFELSQPSFLVFG' A
#
# COMPACT_ATOMS: atom_id res chain seq x y z
N MET A 1 1.58 13.09 -15.87
CA MET A 1 1.03 13.23 -14.51
C MET A 1 2.12 13.86 -13.66
N THR A 2 1.91 15.07 -13.16
CA THR A 2 2.91 15.83 -12.39
C THR A 2 2.79 15.45 -10.91
N GLN A 3 3.79 14.72 -10.42
CA GLN A 3 3.93 14.45 -8.98
C GLN A 3 4.81 15.57 -8.41
N THR A 4 4.20 16.44 -7.62
CA THR A 4 4.90 17.49 -6.88
C THR A 4 4.54 17.33 -5.42
N THR A 5 5.52 16.94 -4.59
CA THR A 5 5.89 17.61 -3.32
C THR A 5 7.16 16.95 -2.79
N SER A 6 8.21 17.78 -2.66
CA SER A 6 9.52 17.48 -2.09
C SER A 6 9.42 17.02 -0.62
N SER A 7 9.35 15.73 -0.37
CA SER A 7 9.88 15.14 0.87
C SER A 7 11.37 14.91 0.68
N THR A 8 12.20 15.26 1.66
CA THR A 8 13.58 14.77 1.74
C THR A 8 13.54 13.24 1.57
N SER A 9 14.01 12.75 0.43
CA SER A 9 14.02 11.32 0.10
C SER A 9 15.04 10.63 1.02
N THR A 10 14.57 10.16 2.16
CA THR A 10 15.35 9.28 3.03
C THR A 10 15.30 7.90 2.41
N PHE A 11 16.41 7.48 1.81
CA PHE A 11 16.57 6.12 1.34
C PHE A 11 16.79 5.18 2.53
N MET A 12 16.07 4.07 2.57
CA MET A 12 16.07 3.09 3.66
C MET A 12 16.31 1.68 3.12
N THR A 13 16.98 0.86 3.93
CA THR A 13 16.99 -0.60 3.71
C THR A 13 15.65 -1.21 4.13
N MET A 14 15.42 -2.48 3.77
CA MET A 14 14.22 -3.19 4.21
C MET A 14 14.21 -3.34 5.74
N GLU A 15 15.38 -3.59 6.35
CA GLU A 15 15.53 -3.70 7.80
C GLU A 15 15.20 -2.37 8.49
N ASP A 16 15.69 -1.24 7.97
CA ASP A 16 15.37 0.08 8.49
C ASP A 16 13.87 0.39 8.38
N TYR A 17 13.24 0.03 7.26
CA TYR A 17 11.80 0.19 7.05
C TYR A 17 10.97 -0.63 8.06
N LEU A 18 11.34 -1.89 8.30
CA LEU A 18 10.64 -2.75 9.27
C LEU A 18 10.79 -2.25 10.72
N ALA A 19 11.88 -1.57 11.03
CA ALA A 19 12.11 -0.95 12.33
C ALA A 19 11.52 0.48 12.43
N TYR A 20 11.07 1.06 11.32
CA TYR A 20 10.61 2.44 11.27
C TYR A 20 9.29 2.64 12.02
N ASN A 21 9.26 3.67 12.85
CA ASN A 21 8.06 4.13 13.55
C ASN A 21 8.16 5.65 13.73
N ASP A 22 7.25 6.40 13.11
CA ASP A 22 7.20 7.87 13.22
C ASP A 22 6.37 8.35 14.43
N GLY A 23 5.90 7.42 15.27
CA GLY A 23 5.06 7.69 16.43
C GLY A 23 3.59 7.95 16.08
N THR A 24 3.20 7.76 14.82
CA THR A 24 1.83 7.95 14.32
C THR A 24 1.24 6.66 13.76
N ASP A 25 -0.04 6.69 13.38
CA ASP A 25 -0.69 5.60 12.65
C ASP A 25 -0.54 5.76 11.12
N THR A 26 0.37 6.61 10.67
CA THR A 26 0.64 6.80 9.24
C THR A 26 1.28 5.54 8.67
N ARG A 27 0.69 5.03 7.60
CA ARG A 27 1.24 3.89 6.86
C ARG A 27 2.15 4.38 5.74
N TYR A 28 3.23 3.66 5.51
CA TYR A 28 4.19 3.93 4.44
C TYR A 28 4.50 2.64 3.68
N GLU A 29 4.91 2.80 2.43
CA GLU A 29 5.40 1.75 1.55
C GLU A 29 6.85 2.06 1.16
N LEU A 30 7.70 1.04 1.13
CA LEU A 30 9.09 1.17 0.68
C LEU A 30 9.13 0.95 -0.85
N VAL A 31 9.34 2.01 -1.62
CA VAL A 31 9.38 1.98 -3.09
C VAL A 31 10.77 2.40 -3.55
N ASP A 32 11.53 1.47 -4.14
CA ASP A 32 12.92 1.71 -4.58
C ASP A 32 13.82 2.33 -3.50
N GLY A 33 13.60 1.92 -2.24
CA GLY A 33 14.31 2.43 -1.07
C GLY A 33 13.74 3.73 -0.52
N GLU A 34 12.79 4.39 -1.17
CA GLU A 34 12.13 5.59 -0.65
C GLU A 34 10.92 5.23 0.21
N LEU A 35 10.78 5.92 1.34
CA LEU A 35 9.62 5.80 2.21
C LEU A 35 8.46 6.66 1.70
N VAL A 36 7.48 6.04 1.05
CA VAL A 36 6.32 6.72 0.45
C VAL A 36 5.12 6.61 1.37
N LYS A 37 4.49 7.74 1.71
CA LYS A 37 3.28 7.75 2.54
C LYS A 37 2.09 7.15 1.79
N LEU A 38 1.44 6.19 2.42
CA LEU A 38 0.22 5.58 1.90
C LEU A 38 -0.96 6.53 2.13
N LEU A 39 -1.66 6.87 1.04
CA LEU A 39 -2.81 7.75 1.09
C LEU A 39 -4.05 6.99 1.56
N ILE A 40 -5.04 7.73 2.08
CA ILE A 40 -6.32 7.14 2.46
C ILE A 40 -7.03 6.66 1.19
N GLU A 41 -7.42 5.39 1.18
CA GLU A 41 -8.16 4.80 0.06
C GLU A 41 -9.53 5.45 -0.13
N SER A 42 -9.95 5.59 -1.39
CA SER A 42 -11.29 6.10 -1.68
C SER A 42 -12.36 5.07 -1.34
N GLN A 43 -13.58 5.53 -1.02
CA GLN A 43 -14.70 4.62 -0.74
C GLN A 43 -15.01 3.68 -1.93
N VAL A 44 -14.81 4.17 -3.16
CA VAL A 44 -14.99 3.37 -4.38
C VAL A 44 -13.93 2.27 -4.46
N ASN A 45 -12.66 2.59 -4.23
CA ASN A 45 -11.58 1.60 -4.21
C ASN A 45 -11.82 0.55 -3.13
N LEU A 46 -12.26 0.96 -1.94
CA LEU A 46 -12.62 0.03 -0.87
C LEU A 46 -13.75 -0.92 -1.27
N ASN A 47 -14.77 -0.43 -1.98
CA ASN A 47 -15.86 -1.27 -2.46
C ASN A 47 -15.38 -2.28 -3.51
N ILE A 48 -14.53 -1.85 -4.44
CA ILE A 48 -13.91 -2.73 -5.44
C ILE A 48 -13.04 -3.79 -4.75
N ALA A 49 -12.19 -3.39 -3.80
CA ALA A 49 -11.34 -4.32 -3.06
C ALA A 49 -12.14 -5.39 -2.30
N LYS A 50 -13.25 -4.99 -1.64
CA LYS A 50 -14.16 -5.94 -0.97
C LYS A 50 -14.82 -6.91 -1.94
N TYR A 51 -15.26 -6.41 -3.10
CA TYR A 51 -15.84 -7.25 -4.14
C TYR A 51 -14.83 -8.30 -4.64
N LEU A 52 -13.62 -7.85 -5.00
CA LEU A 52 -12.55 -8.74 -5.44
C LEU A 52 -12.18 -9.76 -4.36
N LEU A 53 -12.05 -9.33 -3.10
CA LEU A 53 -11.80 -10.24 -1.99
C LEU A 53 -12.89 -11.31 -1.88
N PHE A 54 -14.17 -10.92 -1.97
CA PHE A 54 -15.28 -11.87 -1.88
C PHE A 54 -15.23 -12.89 -3.03
N GLU A 55 -15.11 -12.44 -4.28
CA GLU A 55 -15.09 -13.30 -5.46
C GLU A 55 -13.87 -14.24 -5.48
N LEU A 56 -12.67 -13.72 -5.21
CA LEU A 56 -11.43 -14.50 -5.21
C LEU A 56 -11.30 -15.44 -4.01
N SER A 57 -12.05 -15.19 -2.92
CA SER A 57 -12.08 -16.09 -1.77
C SER A 57 -12.98 -17.32 -1.98
N GLN A 58 -13.81 -17.35 -3.02
CA GLN A 58 -14.68 -18.49 -3.29
C GLN A 58 -13.86 -19.66 -3.88
N PRO A 59 -14.02 -20.89 -3.36
CA PRO A 59 -13.28 -22.05 -3.86
C PRO A 59 -13.60 -22.40 -5.32
N SER A 60 -14.76 -21.99 -5.84
CA SER A 60 -15.15 -22.20 -7.23
C SER A 60 -14.32 -21.41 -8.25
N PHE A 61 -13.62 -20.36 -7.82
CA PHE A 61 -12.73 -19.59 -8.71
C PHE A 61 -11.49 -20.41 -9.16
N LEU A 62 -11.13 -21.48 -8.43
CA LEU A 62 -9.95 -22.31 -8.71
C LEU A 62 -10.25 -23.58 -9.52
N VAL A 63 -11.51 -23.84 -9.91
CA VAL A 63 -11.91 -25.12 -10.55
C VAL A 63 -12.18 -24.98 -12.06
N PHE A 64 -12.23 -23.76 -12.61
CA PHE A 64 -12.41 -23.52 -14.05
C PHE A 64 -11.52 -22.38 -14.59
N GLY A 65 -10.23 -22.42 -14.28
CA GLY A 65 -9.19 -21.55 -14.86
C GLY A 65 -8.01 -22.37 -15.37
#